data_AF-A0AAD4HGZ4-F1
#
_entry.id   AF-A0AAD4HGZ4-F1
#
_cell.length_a   1.000
_cell.length_b   1.000
_cell.length_c   1.000
_cell.angle_alpha   90.00
_cell.angle_beta   90.00
_cell.angle_gamma   90.00
#
_symmetry.space_group_name_H-M   'P 1'
#
loop_
_entity.id
_entity.type
_entity.pdbx_description
1 polymer ?
#
loop_
_entity_poly.entity_id
_entity_poly.type
_entity_poly.pdbx_seq_one_letter_code
_entity_poly.pdbx_strand_id
1 'polypeptide(L)'
;MDEEELVLQFTEERSLITFGWCMLPESFALVCALKFTPNFEIFCLTDPSGSQTTLDCNVKEAFHPHPEVPIYTDADKGQVQMKDIPLEIVDLR
;
A
#
# COMPACT_ATOMS: atom_id res chain seq x y z
N MET A 1 6.17 19.14 2.27
CA MET A 1 5.43 17.89 2.47
C MET A 1 6.20 16.87 1.67
N ASP A 2 7.14 16.24 2.37
CA ASP A 2 8.10 15.32 1.79
C ASP A 2 7.39 13.98 1.49
N GLU A 3 7.94 13.17 0.59
CA GLU A 3 7.34 11.91 0.10
C GLU A 3 6.92 10.98 1.26
N GLU A 4 7.69 10.98 2.35
CA GLU A 4 7.44 10.23 3.58
C GLU A 4 6.17 10.70 4.31
N GLU A 5 5.84 11.99 4.26
CA GLU A 5 4.65 12.59 4.90
C GLU A 5 3.36 12.26 4.12
N LEU A 6 3.45 12.06 2.80
CA LEU A 6 2.36 11.61 1.93
C LEU A 6 1.99 10.15 2.19
N VAL A 7 3.00 9.28 2.35
CA VAL A 7 2.82 7.87 2.72
C VAL A 7 2.23 7.78 4.12
N LEU A 8 2.73 8.55 5.08
CA LEU A 8 2.18 8.60 6.43
C LEU A 8 0.72 9.08 6.44
N GLN A 9 0.37 10.17 5.74
CA GLN A 9 -1.03 10.60 5.64
C GLN A 9 -1.94 9.56 4.97
N PHE A 10 -1.46 8.86 3.94
CA PHE A 10 -2.29 7.86 3.25
C PHE A 10 -2.45 6.56 4.06
N THR A 11 -1.40 6.14 4.77
CA THR A 11 -1.41 4.98 5.66
C THR A 11 -2.20 5.25 6.95
N GLU A 12 -2.19 6.48 7.45
CA GLU A 12 -2.90 6.91 8.67
C GLU A 12 -4.39 7.22 8.42
N GLU A 13 -4.77 7.78 7.25
CA GLU A 13 -6.16 8.19 6.98
C GLU A 13 -7.02 7.16 6.23
N ARG A 14 -6.46 6.17 5.52
CA ARG A 14 -7.25 5.35 4.56
C ARG A 14 -6.99 3.84 4.54
N SER A 15 -6.24 3.28 5.49
CA SER A 15 -6.07 1.84 5.76
C SER A 15 -6.60 0.91 4.65
N LEU A 16 -5.91 0.90 3.51
CA LEU A 16 -6.32 0.04 2.40
C LEU A 16 -5.89 -1.40 2.69
N ILE A 17 -6.88 -2.20 3.11
CA ILE A 17 -7.06 -3.62 2.77
C ILE A 17 -5.90 -4.53 3.16
N THR A 18 -5.56 -4.64 4.44
CA THR A 18 -4.48 -5.55 4.85
C THR A 18 -4.83 -7.05 4.77
N PHE A 19 -6.12 -7.39 4.66
CA PHE A 19 -6.55 -8.79 4.57
C PHE A 19 -6.21 -9.44 3.22
N GLY A 20 -6.22 -8.68 2.12
CA GLY A 20 -5.87 -9.20 0.79
C GLY A 20 -4.37 -9.41 0.60
N TRP A 21 -3.56 -8.62 1.30
CA TRP A 21 -2.11 -8.61 1.14
C TRP A 21 -1.44 -9.89 1.64
N CYS A 22 -1.95 -10.47 2.73
CA CYS A 22 -1.35 -11.66 3.34
C CYS A 22 -1.57 -12.94 2.51
N MET A 23 -2.49 -12.94 1.54
CA MET A 23 -2.85 -14.12 0.75
C MET A 23 -1.97 -14.31 -0.49
N LEU A 24 -1.37 -13.24 -1.02
CA LEU A 24 -0.55 -13.26 -2.23
C LEU A 24 0.72 -12.41 -2.03
N PRO A 25 1.91 -13.02 -1.98
CA PRO A 25 3.19 -12.30 -1.86
C PRO A 25 3.41 -11.25 -2.95
N GLU A 26 2.82 -11.46 -4.14
CA GLU A 26 2.95 -10.57 -5.29
C GLU A 26 2.01 -9.36 -5.23
N SER A 27 1.13 -9.27 -4.24
CA SER A 27 0.17 -8.18 -4.14
C SER A 27 0.82 -6.82 -3.87
N PHE A 28 0.22 -5.78 -4.45
CA PHE A 28 0.66 -4.38 -4.33
C PHE A 28 -0.56 -3.46 -4.24
N ALA A 29 -0.35 -2.26 -3.72
CA ALA A 29 -1.34 -1.19 -3.69
C ALA A 29 -0.92 -0.04 -4.61
N LEU A 30 -1.84 0.42 -5.47
CA LEU A 30 -1.68 1.66 -6.25
C LEU A 30 -2.44 2.79 -5.55
N VAL A 31 -1.74 3.87 -5.23
CA VAL A 31 -2.31 5.06 -4.62
C VAL A 31 -2.35 6.17 -5.65
N CYS A 32 -3.53 6.74 -5.90
CA CYS A 32 -3.69 7.91 -6.77
C CYS A 32 -3.82 9.18 -5.92
N ALA A 33 -2.86 10.09 -6.06
CA ALA A 33 -2.74 11.34 -5.32
C ALA A 33 -2.80 12.55 -6.28
N LEU A 34 -3.99 12.83 -6.83
CA LEU A 34 -4.21 13.83 -7.90
C LEU A 34 -3.74 15.28 -7.60
N LYS A 35 -3.51 15.62 -6.33
CA LYS A 35 -3.05 16.95 -5.90
C LYS A 35 -1.52 17.07 -5.87
N PHE A 36 -0.80 15.96 -6.05
CA PHE A 36 0.64 15.88 -5.88
C PHE A 36 1.32 15.47 -7.19
N THR A 37 2.62 15.72 -7.25
CA THR A 37 3.49 15.30 -8.35
C THR A 37 4.66 14.56 -7.72
N PRO A 38 4.77 13.22 -7.89
CA PRO A 38 3.97 12.38 -8.78
C PRO A 38 2.50 12.21 -8.32
N ASN A 39 1.62 11.96 -9.30
CA ASN A 39 0.17 11.86 -9.06
C ASN A 39 -0.29 10.45 -8.70
N PHE A 40 0.62 9.48 -8.68
CA PHE A 40 0.38 8.13 -8.19
C PHE A 40 1.68 7.51 -7.67
N GLU A 41 1.54 6.48 -6.85
CA GLU A 41 2.66 5.69 -6.33
C GLU A 41 2.22 4.24 -6.06
N ILE A 42 3.17 3.31 -6.07
CA ILE A 42 2.92 1.86 -5.94
C ILE A 42 3.69 1.32 -4.75
N PHE A 43 2.96 0.70 -3.82
CA PHE A 43 3.52 0.18 -2.58
C PHE A 43 3.40 -1.34 -2.50
N CYS A 44 4.46 -1.95 -1.98
CA CYS A 44 4.57 -3.34 -1.56
C CYS A 44 4.59 -3.41 -0.03
N LEU A 45 4.05 -4.47 0.56
CA LEU A 45 4.19 -4.71 2.00
C LEU A 45 5.56 -5.33 2.23
N THR A 46 6.25 -4.88 3.28
CA THR A 46 7.58 -5.39 3.58
C THR A 46 7.46 -6.84 4.06
N ASP A 47 8.05 -7.77 3.33
CA ASP A 47 8.15 -9.17 3.73
C ASP A 47 9.51 -9.44 4.38
N PRO A 48 9.59 -10.03 5.60
CA PRO A 48 8.51 -10.52 6.46
C PRO A 48 8.02 -9.52 7.54
N SER A 49 8.70 -8.37 7.71
CA SER A 49 8.48 -7.51 8.89
C SER A 49 7.12 -6.79 8.89
N GLY A 50 6.70 -6.28 7.75
CA GLY A 50 5.40 -5.61 7.60
C GLY A 50 4.25 -6.61 7.67
N SER A 51 4.39 -7.77 7.00
CA SER A 51 3.33 -8.77 6.88
C SER A 51 3.00 -9.37 8.24
N GLN A 52 4.04 -9.72 8.99
CA GLN A 52 3.89 -10.19 10.36
C GLN A 52 3.29 -9.12 11.28
N THR A 53 3.72 -7.85 11.15
CA THR A 53 3.24 -6.75 11.99
C THR A 53 1.74 -6.53 11.85
N THR A 54 1.18 -6.61 10.64
CA THR A 54 -0.28 -6.49 10.48
C THR A 54 -1.02 -7.77 10.85
N LEU A 55 -0.46 -8.95 10.61
CA LEU A 55 -1.08 -10.21 11.03
C LEU A 55 -1.20 -10.34 12.55
N ASP A 56 -0.20 -9.85 13.29
CA ASP A 56 -0.18 -9.89 14.75
C ASP A 56 -0.96 -8.73 15.40
N CYS A 57 -1.46 -7.79 14.59
CA CYS A 57 -2.22 -6.67 15.11
C CYS A 57 -3.63 -7.10 15.55
N ASN A 58 -3.93 -6.87 16.83
CA ASN A 58 -5.21 -7.21 17.46
C ASN A 58 -6.05 -5.98 17.86
N VAL A 59 -5.62 -4.79 17.43
CA VAL A 59 -6.30 -3.53 17.69
C VAL A 59 -7.62 -3.49 16.90
N LYS A 60 -8.73 -3.15 17.56
CA LYS A 60 -10.08 -3.25 16.96
C LYS A 60 -10.47 -1.97 16.22
N GLU A 61 -9.80 -0.88 16.51
CA GLU A 61 -9.95 0.39 15.83
C GLU A 61 -9.51 0.24 14.37
N ALA A 62 -10.37 0.65 13.46
CA ALA A 62 -10.11 0.58 12.02
C ALA A 62 -8.85 1.38 11.61
N PHE A 63 -8.54 2.44 12.37
CA PHE A 63 -7.39 3.31 12.15
C PHE A 63 -6.61 3.40 13.46
N HIS A 64 -5.37 2.94 13.43
CA HIS A 64 -4.45 3.04 14.55
C HIS A 64 -3.00 3.02 14.03
N PRO A 65 -2.07 3.69 14.72
CA PRO A 65 -0.66 3.61 14.38
C PRO A 65 -0.13 2.21 14.71
N HIS A 66 0.70 1.68 13.82
CA HIS A 66 1.52 0.51 14.11
C HIS A 66 2.89 0.96 14.67
N PRO A 67 3.68 0.07 15.29
CA PRO A 67 5.03 0.39 15.74
C PRO A 67 5.87 1.00 14.61
N GLU A 68 6.90 1.80 14.94
CA GLU A 68 7.83 2.43 13.98
C GLU A 68 8.74 1.37 13.29
N VAL A 69 8.11 0.50 12.51
CA VAL A 69 8.74 -0.49 11.64
C VAL A 69 8.29 -0.21 10.21
N PRO A 70 9.15 -0.44 9.20
CA PRO A 70 8.80 -0.21 7.81
C PRO A 70 7.79 -1.27 7.34
N ILE A 71 6.49 -0.97 7.43
CA ILE A 71 5.41 -1.87 7.02
C ILE A 71 5.26 -1.90 5.51
N TYR A 72 5.51 -0.77 4.84
CA TYR A 72 5.42 -0.63 3.39
C TYR A 72 6.79 -0.25 2.81
N THR A 73 6.97 -0.57 1.53
CA THR A 73 8.15 -0.24 0.73
C THR A 73 7.71 0.02 -0.71
N ASP A 74 8.49 0.79 -1.46
CA ASP A 74 8.22 1.02 -2.88
C ASP A 74 8.36 -0.26 -3.70
N ALA A 75 7.60 -0.36 -4.79
CA ALA A 75 7.55 -1.54 -5.66
C ALA A 75 8.78 -1.76 -6.57
N ASP A 76 9.89 -1.06 -6.33
CA ASP A 76 11.05 -0.94 -7.23
C ASP A 76 11.92 -2.20 -7.38
N LYS A 77 11.58 -3.31 -6.75
CA LYS A 77 12.36 -4.56 -6.79
C LYS A 77 12.03 -5.47 -7.99
N GLY A 78 11.45 -4.94 -9.05
CA GLY A 78 11.11 -5.68 -10.29
C GLY A 78 9.81 -6.49 -10.22
N GLN A 79 9.04 -6.33 -9.14
CA GLN A 79 7.73 -6.98 -8.94
C GLN A 79 6.65 -6.37 -9.83
N VAL A 80 6.74 -5.07 -10.11
CA VAL A 80 5.77 -4.34 -10.94
C VAL A 80 6.48 -3.74 -12.15
N GLN A 81 5.85 -3.83 -13.31
CA GLN A 81 6.33 -3.23 -14.55
C GLN A 81 5.19 -2.47 -15.23
N MET A 82 5.41 -1.18 -15.49
CA MET A 82 4.48 -0.38 -16.27
C MET A 82 4.61 -0.75 -17.74
N LYS A 83 3.49 -1.16 -18.35
CA LYS A 83 3.41 -1.50 -19.77
C LYS A 83 2.19 -0.85 -20.38
N ASP A 84 2.34 -0.38 -21.61
CA ASP A 84 1.23 0.12 -22.41
C ASP A 84 0.56 -1.08 -23.11
N ILE A 85 -0.46 -1.62 -22.45
CA ILE A 85 -1.25 -2.76 -22.91
C ILE A 85 -2.74 -2.40 -22.86
N PRO A 86 -3.58 -3.03 -23.69
CA PRO A 86 -5.02 -2.83 -23.60
C PRO A 86 -5.54 -3.15 -22.20
N LEU A 87 -6.29 -2.22 -21.60
CA LEU A 87 -6.95 -2.36 -20.31
C LEU A 87 -8.47 -2.32 -20.51
N GLU A 88 -9.18 -3.29 -19.93
CA GLU A 88 -10.65 -3.29 -19.88
C GLU A 88 -11.11 -2.88 -18.48
N ILE A 89 -12.03 -1.91 -18.40
CA ILE A 89 -12.61 -1.45 -17.14
C ILE A 89 -14.02 -2.04 -17.04
N VAL A 90 -14.24 -2.88 -16.03
CA VAL A 90 -15.55 -3.44 -15.69
C VAL A 90 -16.01 -2.84 -14.38
N ASP A 91 -17.12 -2.11 -14.42
CA ASP A 91 -17.74 -1.49 -13.26
C ASP A 91 -18.98 -2.29 -12.84
N LEU A 92 -19.01 -2.77 -11.60
CA LEU A 92 -20.08 -3.62 -11.04
C LEU A 92 -20.95 -2.89 -10.00
N ARG A 93 -20.77 -1.58 -9.83
CA ARG A 93 -21.49 -0.76 -8.83
C ARG A 93 -22.97 -0.59 -9.12
#